data_AF-A0A255S8H4-F1
#
_entry.id   AF-A0A255S8H4-F1
#
_cell.length_a   1.000
_cell.length_b   1.000
_cell.length_c   1.000
_cell.angle_alpha   90.00
_cell.angle_beta   90.00
_cell.angle_gamma   90.00
#
_symmetry.space_group_name_H-M   'P 1'
#
loop_
_entity.id
_entity.type
_entity.pdbx_description
1 polymer ?
#
loop_
_entity_poly.entity_id
_entity_poly.type
_entity_poly.pdbx_seq_one_letter_code
_entity_poly.pdbx_strand_id
1 'polypeptide(L)'
;MDYCVEVLEREIINRFNDYRCYGSNDDVLLSLRKDIINKQVLANQKEMLPYIIAFNDALREALREMYDRAHCIWNKMINIIDEGDGEEMVLTAKCYLDTDYPVLHPIQGEDRQDLWYALCDGDLNPMYADGVSVLTLTLPRDEDDSFDSFIGMDCPPPNWNEGLDQELTQDLHLINQFHTLFQHMNFALSDFIYVRKFKTEINIEIIQ
;
A
#
# COMPACT_ATOMS: atom_id res chain seq x y z
N MET A 1 -16.76 16.54 -16.53
CA MET A 1 -15.37 16.44 -16.03
C MET A 1 -14.92 14.98 -16.10
N ASP A 2 -15.85 14.05 -15.87
CA ASP A 2 -15.71 12.59 -15.96
C ASP A 2 -15.12 12.07 -17.27
N TYR A 3 -15.46 12.70 -18.41
CA TYR A 3 -14.88 12.35 -19.72
C TYR A 3 -13.33 12.42 -19.76
N CYS A 4 -12.71 13.28 -18.95
CA CYS A 4 -11.25 13.37 -18.88
C CYS A 4 -10.65 12.14 -18.16
N VAL A 5 -11.28 11.70 -17.08
CA VAL A 5 -10.82 10.55 -16.27
C VAL A 5 -10.96 9.25 -17.06
N GLU A 6 -12.10 9.04 -17.72
CA GLU A 6 -12.33 7.85 -18.54
C GLU A 6 -11.31 7.68 -19.67
N VAL A 7 -10.86 8.79 -20.26
CA VAL A 7 -9.82 8.78 -21.32
C VAL A 7 -8.46 8.41 -20.72
N LEU A 8 -8.11 8.96 -19.55
CA LEU A 8 -6.87 8.61 -18.85
C LEU A 8 -6.85 7.14 -18.45
N GLU A 9 -7.93 6.64 -17.85
CA GLU A 9 -8.05 5.24 -17.42
C GLU A 9 -7.92 4.26 -18.58
N ARG A 10 -8.51 4.58 -19.73
CA ARG A 10 -8.38 3.75 -20.94
C ARG A 10 -6.96 3.71 -21.48
N GLU A 11 -6.27 4.84 -21.46
CA GLU A 11 -4.86 4.91 -21.87
C GLU A 11 -3.96 4.10 -20.92
N ILE A 12 -4.22 4.16 -19.62
CA ILE A 12 -3.53 3.35 -18.60
C ILE A 12 -3.70 1.84 -18.89
N ILE A 13 -4.95 1.39 -19.11
CA ILE A 13 -5.24 -0.01 -19.43
C ILE A 13 -4.57 -0.44 -20.74
N ASN A 14 -4.60 0.40 -21.78
CA ASN A 14 -3.94 0.09 -23.05
C ASN A 14 -2.44 -0.12 -22.89
N ARG A 15 -1.78 0.68 -22.03
CA ARG A 15 -0.35 0.55 -21.74
C ARG A 15 -0.05 -0.71 -20.96
N PHE A 16 -0.86 -1.02 -19.95
CA PHE A 16 -0.77 -2.27 -19.20
C PHE A 16 -0.84 -3.49 -20.12
N ASN A 17 -1.76 -3.48 -21.10
CA ASN A 17 -1.93 -4.57 -22.04
C ASN A 17 -0.83 -4.68 -23.11
N ASP A 18 -0.05 -3.63 -23.35
CA ASP A 18 1.13 -3.66 -24.23
C ASP A 18 2.38 -3.23 -23.44
N TYR A 19 2.97 -4.17 -22.70
CA TYR A 19 4.18 -3.98 -21.89
C TYR A 19 5.36 -3.31 -22.62
N ARG A 20 5.36 -3.30 -23.96
CA ARG A 20 6.37 -2.59 -24.78
C ARG A 20 6.16 -1.07 -24.79
N CYS A 21 5.03 -0.60 -24.29
CA CYS A 21 4.66 0.80 -24.18
C CYS A 21 4.94 1.40 -22.80
N TYR A 22 5.49 0.61 -21.86
CA TYR A 22 5.96 1.12 -20.57
C TYR A 22 7.03 2.18 -20.83
N GLY A 23 6.84 3.37 -20.25
CA GLY A 23 7.65 4.53 -20.60
C GLY A 23 7.60 5.65 -19.56
N SER A 24 8.43 6.66 -19.78
CA SER A 24 8.68 7.75 -18.82
C SER A 24 7.47 8.62 -18.44
N ASN A 25 6.30 8.40 -19.06
CA ASN A 25 5.11 9.23 -18.88
C ASN A 25 3.99 8.53 -18.11
N ASP A 26 4.17 7.28 -17.70
CA ASP A 26 3.12 6.50 -17.01
C ASP A 26 2.81 7.11 -15.64
N ASP A 27 3.85 7.54 -14.91
CA ASP A 27 3.74 8.29 -13.66
C ASP A 27 2.90 9.58 -13.80
N VAL A 28 3.07 10.31 -14.92
CA VAL A 28 2.30 11.53 -15.19
C VAL A 28 0.83 11.23 -15.43
N LEU A 29 0.50 10.15 -16.14
CA LEU A 29 -0.88 9.73 -16.39
C LEU A 29 -1.57 9.32 -15.08
N LEU A 30 -0.90 8.51 -14.28
CA LEU A 30 -1.44 8.03 -13.01
C LEU A 30 -1.60 9.19 -12.00
N SER A 31 -0.60 10.07 -11.89
CA SER A 31 -0.65 11.26 -11.03
C SER A 31 -1.78 12.21 -11.42
N LEU A 32 -1.94 12.52 -12.72
CA LEU A 32 -3.03 13.38 -13.18
C LEU A 32 -4.41 12.77 -12.89
N ARG A 33 -4.56 11.45 -13.10
CA ARG A 33 -5.78 10.72 -12.76
C ARG A 33 -6.09 10.84 -11.27
N LYS A 34 -5.10 10.55 -10.42
CA LYS A 34 -5.20 10.66 -8.95
C LYS A 34 -5.68 12.04 -8.53
N ASP A 35 -5.07 13.10 -9.05
CA ASP A 35 -5.41 14.48 -8.66
C ASP A 35 -6.85 14.85 -9.02
N ILE A 36 -7.31 14.48 -10.22
CA ILE A 36 -8.68 14.78 -10.65
C ILE A 36 -9.69 14.04 -9.77
N ILE A 37 -9.48 12.76 -9.51
CA ILE A 37 -10.38 11.94 -8.69
C ILE A 37 -10.37 12.42 -7.23
N ASN A 38 -9.19 12.60 -6.63
CA ASN A 38 -9.08 13.03 -5.24
C ASN A 38 -9.73 14.40 -5.02
N LYS A 39 -9.59 15.34 -5.96
CA LYS A 39 -10.29 16.62 -5.88
C LYS A 39 -11.82 16.47 -5.78
N GLN A 40 -12.40 15.50 -6.49
CA GLN A 40 -13.84 15.23 -6.45
C GLN A 40 -14.25 14.49 -5.18
N VAL A 41 -13.50 13.44 -4.81
CA VAL A 41 -13.78 12.61 -3.64
C VAL A 41 -13.67 13.43 -2.36
N LEU A 42 -12.63 14.25 -2.22
CA LEU A 42 -12.39 15.08 -1.03
C LEU A 42 -13.41 16.20 -0.88
N ALA A 43 -14.07 16.64 -1.95
CA ALA A 43 -15.19 17.59 -1.86
C ALA A 43 -16.36 17.02 -1.02
N ASN A 44 -16.45 15.69 -0.89
CA ASN A 44 -17.43 14.99 -0.06
C ASN A 44 -16.75 14.08 0.99
N GLN A 45 -15.57 14.47 1.49
CA GLN A 45 -14.74 13.62 2.37
C GLN A 45 -15.49 13.05 3.57
N LYS A 46 -16.45 13.80 4.14
CA LYS A 46 -17.27 13.35 5.27
C LYS A 46 -18.00 12.04 4.99
N GLU A 47 -18.47 11.82 3.77
CA GLU A 47 -19.14 10.58 3.36
C GLU A 47 -18.17 9.41 3.21
N MET A 48 -16.88 9.71 3.01
CA MET A 48 -15.82 8.72 2.83
C MET A 48 -15.22 8.24 4.16
N LEU A 49 -15.44 8.98 5.26
CA LEU A 49 -14.84 8.67 6.57
C LEU A 49 -15.02 7.22 7.03
N PRO A 50 -16.22 6.60 6.94
CA PRO A 50 -16.37 5.20 7.35
C PRO A 50 -15.49 4.22 6.56
N TYR A 51 -15.24 4.50 5.28
CA TYR A 51 -14.40 3.67 4.43
C TYR A 51 -12.92 3.90 4.69
N ILE A 52 -12.52 5.15 4.95
CA ILE A 52 -11.15 5.49 5.38
C ILE A 52 -10.81 4.76 6.67
N ILE A 53 -11.69 4.85 7.68
CA ILE A 53 -11.52 4.18 8.98
C ILE A 53 -11.39 2.67 8.77
N ALA A 54 -12.36 2.07 8.10
CA ALA A 54 -12.39 0.62 7.92
C ALA A 54 -11.20 0.10 7.07
N PHE A 55 -10.69 0.90 6.13
CA PHE A 55 -9.46 0.57 5.41
C PHE A 55 -8.23 0.68 6.31
N ASN A 56 -8.07 1.77 7.06
CA ASN A 56 -6.94 1.98 7.97
C ASN A 56 -6.87 0.88 9.03
N ASP A 57 -8.02 0.49 9.60
CA ASP A 57 -8.10 -0.60 10.58
C ASP A 57 -7.68 -1.94 9.94
N ALA A 58 -8.21 -2.27 8.76
CA ALA A 58 -7.86 -3.51 8.08
C ALA A 58 -6.37 -3.56 7.67
N LEU A 59 -5.82 -2.43 7.23
CA LEU A 59 -4.41 -2.29 6.89
C LEU A 59 -3.53 -2.47 8.13
N ARG A 60 -3.90 -1.83 9.25
CA ARG A 60 -3.17 -1.96 10.53
C ARG A 60 -3.14 -3.40 11.02
N GLU A 61 -4.27 -4.11 10.96
CA GLU A 61 -4.34 -5.52 11.33
C GLU A 61 -3.50 -6.41 10.40
N ALA A 62 -3.53 -6.18 9.08
CA ALA A 62 -2.72 -6.93 8.13
C ALA A 62 -1.21 -6.73 8.35
N LEU A 63 -0.80 -5.48 8.61
CA LEU A 63 0.60 -5.17 8.95
C LEU A 63 1.01 -5.81 10.27
N ARG A 64 0.10 -5.85 11.27
CA ARG A 64 0.35 -6.53 12.56
C ARG A 64 0.58 -8.01 12.35
N GLU A 65 -0.30 -8.68 11.60
CA GLU A 65 -0.18 -10.10 11.31
C GLU A 65 1.14 -10.41 10.58
N MET A 66 1.50 -9.60 9.59
CA MET A 66 2.79 -9.74 8.89
C MET A 66 3.97 -9.58 9.86
N TYR A 67 3.98 -8.52 10.66
CA TYR A 67 5.04 -8.22 11.61
C TYR A 67 5.23 -9.36 12.62
N ASP A 68 4.14 -9.78 13.29
CA ASP A 68 4.17 -10.86 14.28
C ASP A 68 4.65 -12.18 13.65
N ARG A 69 4.21 -12.48 12.42
CA ARG A 69 4.64 -13.67 11.69
C ARG A 69 6.11 -13.62 11.31
N ALA A 70 6.62 -12.48 10.84
CA ALA A 70 8.02 -12.29 10.49
C ALA A 70 8.94 -12.51 11.71
N HIS A 71 8.65 -11.85 12.84
CA HIS A 71 9.38 -12.06 14.08
C HIS A 71 9.28 -13.50 14.60
N CYS A 72 8.11 -14.14 14.49
CA CYS A 72 7.96 -15.54 14.87
C CYS A 72 8.87 -16.48 14.05
N ILE A 73 8.97 -16.25 12.74
CA ILE A 73 9.84 -17.04 11.87
C ILE A 73 11.31 -16.74 12.20
N TRP A 74 11.70 -15.47 12.30
CA TRP A 74 13.06 -15.04 12.66
C TRP A 74 13.54 -15.69 13.95
N ASN A 75 12.75 -15.58 15.02
CA ASN A 75 13.07 -16.15 16.32
C ASN A 75 13.23 -17.67 16.28
N LYS A 76 12.51 -18.38 15.40
CA LYS A 76 12.71 -19.82 15.22
C LYS A 76 14.00 -20.15 14.47
N MET A 77 14.39 -19.30 13.53
CA MET A 77 15.56 -19.53 12.67
C MET A 77 16.88 -19.16 13.35
N ILE A 78 16.95 -18.05 14.09
CA ILE A 78 18.18 -17.66 14.79
C ILE A 78 18.63 -18.74 15.79
N ASN A 79 17.68 -19.40 16.46
CA ASN A 79 17.94 -20.55 17.33
C ASN A 79 18.53 -21.78 16.58
N ILE A 80 18.42 -21.85 15.26
CA ILE A 80 18.95 -22.96 14.43
C ILE A 80 20.33 -22.59 13.88
N ILE A 81 20.58 -21.31 13.58
CA ILE A 81 21.81 -20.83 12.92
C ILE A 81 22.97 -20.62 13.90
N ASP A 82 22.70 -20.36 15.18
CA ASP A 82 23.70 -20.27 16.26
C ASP A 82 24.59 -21.54 16.39
N GLU A 83 24.29 -22.62 15.66
CA GLU A 83 25.08 -23.85 15.58
C GLU A 83 25.97 -23.98 14.30
N GLY A 84 26.01 -22.99 13.39
CA GLY A 84 26.63 -23.09 12.05
C GLY A 84 27.62 -21.98 11.62
N ASP A 85 28.42 -22.29 10.59
CA ASP A 85 29.69 -21.67 10.13
C ASP A 85 29.60 -20.23 9.51
N GLY A 86 29.01 -19.25 10.20
CA GLY A 86 29.18 -17.83 9.86
C GLY A 86 28.43 -17.32 8.61
N GLU A 87 27.36 -17.99 8.20
CA GLU A 87 26.40 -17.47 7.20
C GLU A 87 25.51 -16.37 7.81
N GLU A 88 25.29 -15.27 7.07
CA GLU A 88 24.40 -14.18 7.51
C GLU A 88 23.00 -14.37 6.90
N MET A 89 21.97 -14.46 7.75
CA MET A 89 20.60 -14.63 7.29
C MET A 89 19.83 -13.31 7.36
N VAL A 90 19.08 -13.00 6.31
CA VAL A 90 18.19 -11.85 6.24
C VAL A 90 16.77 -12.32 5.96
N LEU A 91 15.82 -11.91 6.81
CA LEU A 91 14.40 -12.07 6.54
C LEU A 91 13.83 -10.73 6.09
N THR A 92 13.12 -10.71 4.96
CA THR A 92 12.33 -9.54 4.53
C THR A 92 10.85 -9.86 4.54
N ALA A 93 10.02 -8.90 4.93
CA ALA A 93 8.57 -9.02 4.88
C ALA A 93 7.94 -7.77 4.26
N LYS A 94 7.02 -7.98 3.32
CA LYS A 94 6.27 -6.95 2.61
C LYS A 94 4.77 -7.25 2.66
N CYS A 95 3.99 -6.19 2.68
CA CYS A 95 2.53 -6.24 2.61
C CYS A 95 2.07 -5.55 1.34
N TYR A 96 1.07 -6.10 0.67
CA TYR A 96 0.48 -5.57 -0.56
C TYR A 96 -1.04 -5.51 -0.42
N LEU A 97 -1.68 -4.57 -1.11
CA LEU A 97 -3.11 -4.68 -1.43
C LEU A 97 -3.35 -6.01 -2.15
N ASP A 98 -4.49 -6.65 -1.89
CA ASP A 98 -4.85 -7.90 -2.57
C ASP A 98 -4.81 -7.74 -4.10
N THR A 99 -4.38 -8.78 -4.79
CA THR A 99 -4.40 -8.79 -6.25
C THR A 99 -5.83 -8.75 -6.77
N ASP A 100 -6.79 -9.34 -6.06
CA ASP A 100 -8.19 -9.34 -6.48
C ASP A 100 -8.83 -7.95 -6.38
N TYR A 101 -9.63 -7.59 -7.39
CA TYR A 101 -10.37 -6.32 -7.37
C TYR A 101 -11.31 -6.25 -6.16
N PRO A 102 -11.34 -5.15 -5.39
CA PRO A 102 -12.15 -5.08 -4.18
C PRO A 102 -13.64 -5.29 -4.43
N VAL A 103 -14.19 -6.37 -3.87
CA VAL A 103 -15.61 -6.72 -3.97
C VAL A 103 -16.52 -5.63 -3.39
N LEU A 104 -16.00 -4.81 -2.47
CA LEU A 104 -16.72 -3.69 -1.86
C LEU A 104 -16.69 -2.41 -2.70
N HIS A 105 -15.93 -2.36 -3.80
CA HIS A 105 -15.89 -1.18 -4.64
C HIS A 105 -17.28 -0.93 -5.28
N PRO A 106 -17.81 0.30 -5.27
CA PRO A 106 -19.19 0.58 -5.69
C PRO A 106 -19.43 0.35 -7.20
N ILE A 107 -18.37 0.48 -8.00
CA ILE A 107 -18.40 0.19 -9.44
C ILE A 107 -17.77 -1.17 -9.64
N GLN A 108 -18.50 -2.07 -10.29
CA GLN A 108 -18.06 -3.43 -10.61
C GLN A 108 -18.13 -3.60 -12.13
N GLY A 109 -17.07 -4.09 -12.74
CA GLY A 109 -16.94 -4.24 -14.19
C GLY A 109 -15.56 -4.75 -14.59
N GLU A 110 -15.45 -5.41 -15.74
CA GLU A 110 -14.18 -5.95 -16.26
C GLU A 110 -13.15 -4.82 -16.48
N ASP A 111 -13.59 -3.68 -17.00
CA ASP A 111 -12.78 -2.48 -17.19
C ASP A 111 -12.19 -1.93 -15.87
N ARG A 112 -12.94 -2.06 -14.77
CA ARG A 112 -12.46 -1.65 -13.44
C ARG A 112 -11.47 -2.63 -12.84
N GLN A 113 -11.66 -3.92 -13.10
CA GLN A 113 -10.73 -4.96 -12.71
C GLN A 113 -9.40 -4.84 -13.49
N ASP A 114 -9.47 -4.58 -14.80
CA ASP A 114 -8.28 -4.33 -15.63
C ASP A 114 -7.50 -3.09 -15.15
N LEU A 115 -8.22 -2.01 -14.83
CA LEU A 115 -7.59 -0.82 -14.26
C LEU A 115 -6.93 -1.12 -12.92
N TRP A 116 -7.59 -1.88 -12.04
CA TRP A 116 -7.01 -2.27 -10.75
C TRP A 116 -5.70 -3.04 -10.91
N TYR A 117 -5.67 -3.99 -11.84
CA TYR A 117 -4.44 -4.73 -12.15
C TYR A 117 -3.33 -3.81 -12.65
N ALA A 118 -3.66 -2.85 -13.51
CA ALA A 118 -2.71 -1.84 -13.97
C ALA A 118 -2.16 -0.97 -12.82
N LEU A 119 -3.02 -0.54 -11.88
CA LEU A 119 -2.60 0.29 -10.74
C LEU A 119 -1.70 -0.46 -9.75
N CYS A 120 -1.91 -1.77 -9.61
CA CYS A 120 -1.12 -2.65 -8.74
C CYS A 120 0.16 -3.19 -9.41
N ASP A 121 0.36 -2.94 -10.70
CA ASP A 121 1.55 -3.38 -11.43
C ASP A 121 2.76 -2.50 -11.06
N GLY A 122 3.81 -3.12 -10.53
CA GLY A 122 5.01 -2.40 -10.07
C GLY A 122 5.84 -1.78 -11.20
N ASP A 123 5.72 -2.29 -12.43
CA ASP A 123 6.43 -1.71 -13.58
C ASP A 123 5.72 -0.45 -14.08
N LEU A 124 4.38 -0.44 -14.07
CA LEU A 124 3.58 0.75 -14.41
C LEU A 124 3.47 1.77 -13.27
N ASN A 125 3.44 1.31 -12.02
CA ASN A 125 3.41 2.12 -10.80
C ASN A 125 4.62 1.80 -9.90
N PRO A 126 5.82 2.30 -10.24
CA PRO A 126 7.07 1.98 -9.51
C PRO A 126 7.03 2.30 -8.03
N MET A 127 6.28 3.33 -7.63
CA MET A 127 6.13 3.70 -6.22
C MET A 127 5.41 2.63 -5.38
N TYR A 128 4.73 1.67 -6.02
CA TYR A 128 4.03 0.57 -5.37
C TYR A 128 4.77 -0.79 -5.49
N ALA A 129 5.96 -0.83 -6.11
CA ALA A 129 6.69 -2.08 -6.31
C ALA A 129 7.00 -2.85 -4.99
N ASP A 130 7.18 -2.13 -3.89
CA ASP A 130 7.41 -2.68 -2.55
C ASP A 130 6.13 -2.79 -1.68
N GLY A 131 4.97 -2.61 -2.30
CA GLY A 131 3.67 -2.73 -1.66
C GLY A 131 3.33 -1.57 -0.72
N VAL A 132 2.47 -1.85 0.25
CA VAL A 132 1.96 -0.88 1.23
C VAL A 132 2.85 -0.74 2.46
N SER A 133 3.88 -1.59 2.60
CA SER A 133 4.76 -1.61 3.77
C SER A 133 5.53 -0.30 3.99
N VAL A 134 5.67 0.54 2.95
CA VAL A 134 6.48 1.77 2.89
C VAL A 134 7.96 1.49 3.07
N LEU A 135 8.34 0.87 4.18
CA LEU A 135 9.63 0.28 4.44
C LEU A 135 9.46 -1.25 4.54
N THR A 136 10.30 -1.97 3.80
CA THR A 136 10.35 -3.43 3.91
C THR A 136 10.89 -3.81 5.29
N LEU A 137 10.07 -4.49 6.09
CA LEU A 137 10.51 -5.04 7.38
C LEU A 137 11.66 -6.01 7.11
N THR A 138 12.81 -5.77 7.70
CA THR A 138 14.03 -6.54 7.46
C THR A 138 14.65 -6.95 8.79
N LEU A 139 14.82 -8.24 9.03
CA LEU A 139 15.46 -8.77 10.23
C LEU A 139 16.84 -9.34 9.87
N PRO A 140 17.89 -9.06 10.67
CA PRO A 140 17.85 -8.49 12.03
C PRO A 140 17.81 -6.95 12.11
N ARG A 141 17.90 -6.23 10.99
CA ARG A 141 18.04 -4.76 10.98
C ARG A 141 16.99 -4.03 11.84
N ASP A 142 15.74 -4.47 11.75
CA ASP A 142 14.56 -3.86 12.38
C ASP A 142 14.07 -4.69 13.59
N GLU A 143 14.92 -5.56 14.17
CA GLU A 143 14.51 -6.50 15.23
C GLU A 143 14.01 -5.81 16.50
N ASP A 144 14.65 -4.70 16.87
CA ASP A 144 14.32 -3.94 18.07
C ASP A 144 13.18 -2.93 17.86
N ASP A 145 12.73 -2.73 16.62
CA ASP A 145 11.68 -1.77 16.30
C ASP A 145 10.33 -2.30 16.78
N SER A 146 9.64 -1.52 17.61
CA SER A 146 8.27 -1.84 17.99
C SER A 146 7.34 -1.77 16.79
N PHE A 147 6.22 -2.50 16.81
CA PHE A 147 5.22 -2.36 15.75
C PHE A 147 4.74 -0.93 15.58
N ASP A 148 4.51 -0.19 16.67
CA ASP A 148 4.04 1.19 16.56
C ASP A 148 5.06 2.08 15.86
N SER A 149 6.36 1.85 16.06
CA SER A 149 7.44 2.49 15.29
C SER A 149 7.40 2.09 13.82
N PHE A 150 7.21 0.79 13.53
CA PHE A 150 7.10 0.29 12.16
C PHE A 150 5.93 0.93 11.38
N ILE A 151 4.80 1.22 12.05
CA ILE A 151 3.64 1.90 11.44
C ILE A 151 3.62 3.44 11.64
N GLY A 152 4.69 4.01 12.21
CA GLY A 152 4.87 5.45 12.39
C GLY A 152 3.99 6.09 13.47
N MET A 153 3.47 5.30 14.41
CA MET A 153 2.57 5.76 15.48
C MET A 153 3.30 6.23 16.75
N ASP A 154 4.62 6.17 16.76
CA ASP A 154 5.47 6.70 17.82
C ASP A 154 5.85 8.19 17.61
N CYS A 155 5.62 8.73 16.42
CA CYS A 155 5.83 10.14 16.10
C CYS A 155 4.59 10.99 16.47
N PRO A 156 4.71 12.02 17.33
CA PRO A 156 3.58 12.90 17.67
C PRO A 156 3.35 14.01 16.62
N PRO A 157 2.09 14.26 16.18
CA PRO A 157 0.88 13.53 16.57
C PRO A 157 0.81 12.16 15.88
N PRO A 158 0.32 11.11 16.56
CA PRO A 158 0.19 9.77 16.01
C PRO A 158 -1.04 9.67 15.09
N ASN A 159 -1.03 10.47 14.02
CA ASN A 159 -2.11 10.57 13.04
C ASN A 159 -1.59 11.22 11.76
N TRP A 160 -1.38 10.41 10.72
CA TRP A 160 -0.84 10.84 9.42
C TRP A 160 -1.98 11.24 8.46
N ASN A 161 -2.65 12.35 8.75
CA ASN A 161 -3.85 12.80 8.03
C ASN A 161 -3.61 13.92 7.01
N GLU A 162 -2.37 14.16 6.59
CA GLU A 162 -2.04 15.21 5.65
C GLU A 162 -2.75 15.01 4.30
N GLY A 163 -3.25 16.12 3.75
CA GLY A 163 -4.05 16.17 2.53
C GLY A 163 -5.51 15.71 2.68
N LEU A 164 -5.91 15.29 3.87
CA LEU A 164 -7.31 15.21 4.29
C LEU A 164 -7.71 16.46 5.08
N ASP A 165 -9.00 16.68 5.25
CA ASP A 165 -9.53 17.64 6.22
C ASP A 165 -9.07 17.26 7.64
N GLN A 166 -8.22 18.09 8.24
CA GLN A 166 -7.56 17.82 9.52
C GLN A 166 -8.53 17.80 10.70
N GLU A 167 -9.61 18.60 10.67
CA GLU A 167 -10.59 18.63 11.75
C GLU A 167 -11.47 17.37 11.72
N LEU A 168 -11.93 16.99 10.53
CA LEU A 168 -12.73 15.77 10.34
C LEU A 168 -11.95 14.50 10.66
N THR A 169 -10.63 14.54 10.59
CA THR A 169 -9.77 13.36 10.71
C THR A 169 -8.85 13.38 11.94
N GLN A 170 -9.01 14.35 12.85
CA GLN A 170 -8.10 14.57 13.98
C GLN A 170 -7.93 13.34 14.91
N ASP A 171 -8.97 12.52 15.04
CA ASP A 171 -9.02 11.37 15.95
C ASP A 171 -8.94 10.01 15.23
N LEU A 172 -8.63 9.99 13.93
CA LEU A 172 -8.63 8.74 13.17
C LEU A 172 -7.39 7.89 13.36
N HIS A 173 -6.30 8.46 13.89
CA HIS A 173 -5.04 7.74 14.15
C HIS A 173 -4.56 6.99 12.89
N LEU A 174 -4.56 7.69 11.74
CA LEU A 174 -4.16 7.13 10.46
C LEU A 174 -2.67 6.78 10.52
N ILE A 175 -2.33 5.58 10.07
CA ILE A 175 -0.95 5.07 10.11
C ILE A 175 -0.14 5.59 8.91
N ASN A 176 1.19 5.58 9.01
CA ASN A 176 2.06 6.09 7.95
C ASN A 176 1.86 5.36 6.60
N GLN A 177 1.56 4.06 6.63
CA GLN A 177 1.27 3.27 5.44
C GLN A 177 0.01 3.75 4.70
N PHE A 178 -1.03 4.18 5.43
CA PHE A 178 -2.19 4.83 4.81
C PHE A 178 -1.78 6.13 4.12
N HIS A 179 -1.05 6.98 4.83
CA HIS A 179 -0.59 8.26 4.31
C HIS A 179 0.25 8.09 3.05
N THR A 180 1.16 7.12 3.04
CA THR A 180 2.03 6.90 1.87
C THR A 180 1.24 6.44 0.65
N LEU A 181 0.27 5.53 0.82
CA LEU A 181 -0.65 5.17 -0.27
C LEU A 181 -1.41 6.38 -0.82
N PHE A 182 -1.91 7.23 0.09
CA PHE A 182 -2.72 8.37 -0.27
C PHE A 182 -1.92 9.52 -0.88
N GLN A 183 -0.75 9.86 -0.34
CA GLN A 183 0.06 11.02 -0.72
C GLN A 183 1.12 10.69 -1.76
N HIS A 184 1.84 9.59 -1.57
CA HIS A 184 3.09 9.34 -2.29
C HIS A 184 2.97 8.29 -3.41
N MET A 185 1.98 7.42 -3.36
CA MET A 185 1.70 6.46 -4.42
C MET A 185 0.63 6.99 -5.38
N ASN A 186 0.56 6.42 -6.59
CA ASN A 186 -0.35 6.92 -7.63
C ASN A 186 -1.78 6.34 -7.56
N PHE A 187 -2.22 5.95 -6.37
CA PHE A 187 -3.63 5.61 -6.15
C PHE A 187 -4.45 6.85 -5.84
N ALA A 188 -5.64 6.94 -6.42
CA ALA A 188 -6.69 7.79 -5.88
C ALA A 188 -7.25 7.17 -4.60
N LEU A 189 -7.78 7.99 -3.70
CA LEU A 189 -8.38 7.54 -2.45
C LEU A 189 -9.48 6.50 -2.69
N SER A 190 -10.33 6.71 -3.69
CA SER A 190 -11.41 5.77 -4.03
C SER A 190 -10.92 4.43 -4.60
N ASP A 191 -9.66 4.32 -5.05
CA ASP A 191 -9.15 3.06 -5.59
C ASP A 191 -8.96 2.03 -4.47
N PHE A 192 -8.41 2.45 -3.33
CA PHE A 192 -7.98 1.52 -2.28
C PHE A 192 -8.86 1.51 -1.03
N ILE A 193 -9.65 2.54 -0.73
CA ILE A 193 -10.46 2.60 0.51
C ILE A 193 -11.50 1.48 0.66
N TYR A 194 -11.75 0.69 -0.39
CA TYR A 194 -12.64 -0.46 -0.38
C TYR A 194 -11.90 -1.80 -0.15
N VAL A 195 -10.58 -1.80 -0.19
CA VAL A 195 -9.74 -3.00 0.06
C VAL A 195 -9.85 -3.41 1.52
N ARG A 196 -10.12 -4.69 1.78
CA ARG A 196 -10.14 -5.26 3.14
C ARG A 196 -9.25 -6.49 3.28
N LYS A 197 -8.56 -6.86 2.20
CA LYS A 197 -7.68 -8.01 2.12
C LYS A 197 -6.32 -7.54 1.65
N PHE A 198 -5.29 -8.21 2.15
CA PHE A 198 -3.91 -7.86 1.90
C PHE A 198 -3.12 -9.15 1.68
N LYS A 199 -2.08 -9.06 0.86
CA LYS A 199 -1.15 -10.16 0.60
C LYS A 199 0.15 -9.89 1.36
N THR A 200 0.58 -10.87 2.13
CA THR A 200 1.88 -10.85 2.80
C THR A 200 2.88 -11.71 2.04
N GLU A 201 4.06 -11.16 1.78
CA GLU A 201 5.22 -11.89 1.29
C GLU A 201 6.33 -11.84 2.34
N ILE A 202 6.87 -13.01 2.69
CA ILE A 202 8.01 -13.15 3.60
C ILE A 202 9.07 -13.96 2.86
N ASN A 203 10.24 -13.37 2.68
CA ASN A 203 11.39 -13.98 2.01
C ASN A 203 12.54 -14.15 2.99
N ILE A 204 13.32 -15.21 2.83
CA ILE A 204 14.49 -15.51 3.64
C ILE A 204 15.65 -15.73 2.71
N GLU A 205 16.74 -15.00 2.93
CA GLU A 205 17.97 -15.08 2.15
C GLU A 205 19.12 -15.46 3.07
N ILE A 206 19.98 -16.36 2.60
CA ILE A 206 21.22 -16.75 3.27
C ILE A 206 22.36 -16.15 2.44
N ILE A 207 23.12 -15.25 3.06
CA ILE A 207 24.24 -14.53 2.48
C ILE A 207 25.52 -15.25 2.92
N GLN A 208 26.33 -15.63 1.93
CA GLN A 208 27.64 -16.26 2.09
C GLN A 208 28.77 -15.25 1.91
#